data_AF-A0A937QMH3-F1
#
_entry.id   AF-A0A937QMH3-F1
#
_cell.length_a   1.000
_cell.length_b   1.000
_cell.length_c   1.000
_cell.angle_alpha   90.00
_cell.angle_beta   90.00
_cell.angle_gamma   90.00
#
_symmetry.space_group_name_H-M   'P 1'
#
loop_
_entity.id
_entity.type
_entity.pdbx_description
1 polymer ?
#
loop_
_entity_poly.entity_id
_entity_poly.type
_entity_poly.pdbx_seq_one_letter_code
_entity_poly.pdbx_strand_id
1 'polypeptide(L)'
;MKLMKKFVIEIVAFLVMISPSLVNAEDGESGRELKKTVFSWKETDDAVALLNHDKVVWQLNYKKEEAKPYLHPVATINGEVLTSLRPKDHPWH
;
A
#
# COMPACT_ATOMS: atom_id res chain seq x y z
N MET A 1 -38.56 25.13 -2.99
CA MET A 1 -38.15 25.59 -1.63
C MET A 1 -38.48 24.49 -0.63
N LYS A 2 -37.48 24.04 0.15
CA LYS A 2 -37.54 22.98 1.18
C LYS A 2 -37.86 21.59 0.60
N LEU A 3 -37.11 20.52 0.86
CA LEU A 3 -36.53 20.17 2.14
C LEU A 3 -35.28 19.30 1.91
N MET A 4 -34.16 19.85 2.36
CA MET A 4 -32.83 19.30 2.28
C MET A 4 -32.67 18.10 3.23
N LYS A 5 -31.88 17.11 2.80
CA LYS A 5 -30.78 16.49 3.56
C LYS A 5 -31.10 16.11 5.02
N LYS A 6 -31.72 14.96 5.23
CA LYS A 6 -31.69 14.15 6.47
C LYS A 6 -31.77 12.70 5.98
N PHE A 7 -30.86 11.77 6.19
CA PHE A 7 -30.13 11.41 7.39
C PHE A 7 -28.79 10.79 6.97
N VAL A 8 -27.72 11.53 7.25
CA VAL A 8 -26.34 11.04 7.28
C VAL A 8 -26.07 10.74 8.75
N ILE A 9 -25.46 9.59 9.06
CA ILE A 9 -24.95 9.16 10.37
C ILE A 9 -26.02 8.58 11.33
N GLU A 10 -26.23 7.26 11.28
CA GLU A 10 -26.41 6.44 12.48
C GLU A 10 -25.89 5.02 12.18
N ILE A 11 -24.79 4.64 12.84
CA ILE A 11 -24.43 3.32 13.40
C ILE A 11 -22.99 3.50 13.90
N VAL A 12 -22.89 4.14 15.07
CA VAL A 12 -21.70 4.13 15.92
C VAL A 12 -22.19 3.59 17.27
N ALA A 13 -21.43 2.63 17.80
CA ALA A 13 -21.46 2.09 19.16
C ALA A 13 -22.57 1.07 19.53
N PHE A 14 -22.25 -0.21 19.38
CA PHE A 14 -22.57 -1.33 20.28
C PHE A 14 -21.55 -2.42 19.86
N LEU A 15 -20.63 -2.98 20.64
CA LEU A 15 -20.60 -3.27 22.06
C LEU A 15 -19.14 -3.63 22.41
N VAL A 16 -18.48 -2.81 23.23
CA VAL A 16 -17.35 -3.27 24.06
C VAL A 16 -17.99 -3.87 25.31
N MET A 17 -17.57 -5.08 25.74
CA MET A 17 -17.35 -5.49 27.15
C MET A 17 -17.32 -7.04 27.36
N ILE A 18 -16.18 -7.53 27.92
CA ILE A 18 -15.96 -8.69 28.84
C ILE A 18 -15.87 -10.11 28.20
N SER A 19 -14.68 -10.71 27.92
CA SER A 19 -13.60 -11.33 28.77
C SER A 19 -13.97 -12.74 29.33
N PRO A 20 -13.07 -13.75 29.47
CA PRO A 20 -11.72 -13.66 30.09
C PRO A 20 -10.55 -14.53 29.53
N SER A 21 -9.35 -13.98 29.68
CA SER A 21 -8.08 -14.50 30.25
C SER A 21 -7.57 -15.95 30.07
N LEU A 22 -6.28 -16.00 29.68
CA LEU A 22 -5.16 -16.83 30.19
C LEU A 22 -5.04 -18.32 29.75
N VAL A 23 -4.00 -18.65 28.95
CA VAL A 23 -2.77 -19.41 29.36
C VAL A 23 -1.92 -19.84 28.14
N ASN A 24 -0.63 -19.46 28.21
CA ASN A 24 0.64 -20.03 27.67
C ASN A 24 0.77 -20.29 26.14
N ALA A 25 1.89 -20.00 25.48
CA ALA A 25 3.28 -20.06 25.93
C ALA A 25 4.13 -18.91 25.35
N GLU A 26 5.14 -18.52 26.13
CA GLU A 26 6.22 -17.64 25.73
C GLU A 26 7.21 -18.41 24.85
N ASP A 27 6.89 -18.49 23.55
CA ASP A 27 7.88 -18.91 22.56
C ASP A 27 8.37 -17.63 21.88
N GLY A 28 9.51 -17.14 22.38
CA GLY A 28 10.24 -16.03 21.80
C GLY A 28 10.78 -16.38 20.42
N GLU A 29 9.92 -16.31 19.40
CA GLU A 29 10.31 -16.09 18.02
C GLU A 29 9.67 -14.78 17.58
N SER A 30 10.49 -13.77 17.24
CA SER A 30 10.02 -12.62 16.48
C SER A 30 9.72 -13.07 15.03
N GLY A 31 8.75 -13.96 14.88
CA GLY A 31 8.25 -14.40 13.60
C GLY A 31 7.46 -13.25 13.01
N ARG A 32 8.03 -12.54 12.03
CA ARG A 32 7.24 -11.65 11.18
C ARG A 32 6.16 -12.52 10.54
N GLU A 33 4.91 -12.30 10.93
CA GLU A 33 3.77 -12.90 10.25
C GLU A 33 3.84 -12.48 8.79
N LEU A 34 4.27 -13.40 7.91
CA LEU A 34 4.33 -13.13 6.48
C LEU A 34 2.90 -13.04 5.98
N LYS A 35 2.40 -11.82 5.85
CA LYS A 35 1.12 -11.57 5.18
C LYS A 35 1.15 -12.23 3.82
N LYS A 36 0.13 -13.03 3.55
CA LYS A 36 -0.07 -13.66 2.24
C LYS A 36 0.01 -12.61 1.13
N THR A 37 0.80 -12.90 0.10
CA THR A 37 0.92 -12.04 -1.07
C THR A 37 -0.38 -12.07 -1.88
N VAL A 38 -0.83 -10.89 -2.31
CA VAL A 38 -2.00 -10.72 -3.17
C VAL A 38 -1.60 -9.74 -4.26
N PHE A 39 -1.29 -10.27 -5.44
CA PHE A 39 -0.83 -9.46 -6.55
C PHE A 39 -1.97 -8.92 -7.40
N SER A 40 -1.86 -7.66 -7.83
CA SER A 40 -2.78 -7.03 -8.76
C SER A 40 -2.04 -6.10 -9.72
N TRP A 41 -2.63 -5.88 -10.90
CA TRP A 41 -2.12 -4.93 -11.88
C TRP A 41 -2.93 -3.65 -11.84
N LYS A 42 -2.24 -2.53 -11.96
CA LYS A 42 -2.86 -1.22 -12.14
C LYS A 42 -2.22 -0.55 -13.35
N GLU A 43 -3.05 -0.10 -14.27
CA GLU A 43 -2.64 0.63 -15.47
C GLU A 43 -3.27 2.01 -15.48
N THR A 44 -2.51 2.98 -15.94
CA THR A 44 -2.91 4.37 -16.21
C THR A 44 -2.47 4.74 -17.62
N ASP A 45 -2.85 5.92 -18.09
CA ASP A 45 -2.43 6.44 -19.40
C ASP A 45 -0.90 6.58 -19.53
N ASP A 46 -0.17 6.51 -18.42
CA ASP A 46 1.25 6.84 -18.31
C ASP A 46 2.13 5.82 -17.58
N ALA A 47 1.54 4.77 -17.01
CA ALA A 47 2.28 3.74 -16.28
C ALA A 47 1.52 2.41 -16.15
N VAL A 48 2.29 1.34 -15.96
CA VAL A 48 1.79 0.04 -15.51
C VAL A 48 2.54 -0.38 -14.25
N ALA A 49 1.79 -0.81 -13.23
CA ALA A 49 2.33 -1.18 -11.92
C ALA A 49 1.82 -2.56 -11.48
N LEU A 50 2.73 -3.32 -10.86
CA LEU A 50 2.39 -4.50 -10.06
C LEU A 50 2.28 -4.09 -8.59
N LEU A 51 1.16 -4.43 -7.96
CA LEU A 51 0.91 -4.19 -6.55
C LEU A 51 0.88 -5.49 -5.77
N ASN A 52 1.30 -5.45 -4.51
CA ASN A 52 0.97 -6.41 -3.47
C ASN A 52 0.04 -5.72 -2.46
N HIS A 53 -1.23 -6.12 -2.42
CA HIS A 53 -2.30 -5.36 -1.75
C HIS A 53 -2.37 -3.92 -2.30
N ASP A 54 -2.03 -2.92 -1.46
CA ASP A 54 -2.00 -1.50 -1.79
C ASP A 54 -0.57 -0.97 -2.05
N LYS A 55 0.46 -1.83 -1.98
CA LYS A 55 1.87 -1.44 -2.13
C LYS A 55 2.37 -1.74 -3.53
N VAL A 56 3.01 -0.77 -4.16
CA VAL A 56 3.69 -0.97 -5.46
C VAL A 56 4.94 -1.82 -5.24
N VAL A 57 5.06 -2.91 -6.00
CA VAL A 57 6.26 -3.78 -6.05
C VAL A 57 7.17 -3.32 -7.18
N TRP A 58 6.60 -3.03 -8.35
CA TRP A 58 7.33 -2.37 -9.42
C TRP A 58 6.39 -1.58 -10.33
N GLN A 59 6.93 -0.57 -11.01
CA GLN A 59 6.20 0.24 -11.98
C GLN A 59 7.07 0.60 -13.18
N LEU A 60 6.54 0.40 -14.38
CA LEU A 60 7.08 0.96 -15.63
C LEU A 60 6.34 2.25 -15.93
N ASN A 61 7.09 3.34 -16.03
CA ASN A 61 6.59 4.66 -16.41
C ASN A 61 6.91 4.90 -17.88
N TYR A 62 5.94 5.39 -18.65
CA TYR A 62 6.07 5.68 -20.08
C TYR A 62 5.41 7.02 -20.45
N LYS A 63 5.39 7.97 -19.50
CA LYS A 63 5.00 9.37 -19.73
C LYS A 63 5.68 9.95 -20.96
N LYS A 64 4.92 10.66 -21.80
CA LYS A 64 5.45 11.30 -23.02
C LYS A 64 6.44 12.43 -22.71
N GLU A 65 6.31 13.04 -21.53
CA GLU A 65 7.15 14.14 -21.07
C GLU A 65 8.54 13.66 -20.64
N GLU A 66 8.68 12.38 -20.32
CA GLU A 66 9.95 11.77 -19.94
C GLU A 66 10.64 11.22 -21.20
N ALA A 67 11.96 11.47 -21.31
CA ALA A 67 12.68 11.17 -22.55
C ALA A 67 12.68 9.69 -22.92
N LYS A 68 12.56 8.80 -21.92
CA LYS A 68 12.58 7.34 -22.08
C LYS A 68 11.72 6.69 -21.00
N PRO A 69 11.05 5.55 -21.30
CA PRO A 69 10.42 4.75 -20.27
C PRO A 69 11.43 4.27 -19.22
N TYR A 70 11.00 4.20 -17.96
CA TYR A 70 11.87 3.79 -16.85
C TYR A 70 11.11 2.99 -15.77
N LEU A 71 11.84 2.12 -15.09
CA LEU A 71 11.33 1.31 -13.98
C LEU A 71 11.57 2.03 -12.64
N HIS A 72 10.52 2.59 -12.05
CA HIS A 72 10.56 3.16 -10.71
C HIS A 72 9.15 3.37 -10.14
N PRO A 73 8.89 3.07 -8.85
CA PRO A 73 9.80 2.39 -7.94
C PRO A 73 9.96 0.90 -8.29
N VAL A 74 11.08 0.31 -7.86
CA VAL A 74 11.19 -1.14 -7.62
C VAL A 74 11.30 -1.28 -6.11
N ALA A 75 10.47 -2.12 -5.51
CA ALA A 75 10.30 -2.22 -4.08
C ALA A 75 10.13 -3.67 -3.62
N THR A 76 10.36 -3.93 -2.34
CA THR A 76 10.03 -5.22 -1.71
C THR A 76 8.51 -5.43 -1.68
N ILE A 77 8.07 -6.67 -1.41
CA ILE A 77 6.64 -6.98 -1.23
C ILE A 77 5.98 -6.19 -0.09
N ASN A 78 6.77 -5.59 0.81
CA ASN A 78 6.31 -4.75 1.91
C ASN A 78 6.28 -3.25 1.54
N GLY A 79 6.68 -2.89 0.32
CA GLY A 79 6.70 -1.51 -0.18
C GLY A 79 7.99 -0.73 0.12
N GLU A 80 9.05 -1.38 0.61
CA GLU A 80 10.35 -0.74 0.79
C GLU A 80 11.02 -0.52 -0.57
N VAL A 81 11.23 0.73 -0.95
CA VAL A 81 11.79 1.10 -2.26
C VAL A 81 13.29 0.83 -2.31
N LEU A 82 13.71 0.08 -3.33
CA LEU A 82 15.10 -0.33 -3.57
C LEU A 82 15.82 0.53 -4.61
N THR A 83 15.11 1.40 -5.32
CA THR A 83 15.68 2.28 -6.35
C THR A 83 15.49 3.76 -6.00
N SER A 84 16.42 4.60 -6.43
CA SER A 84 16.29 6.06 -6.34
C SER A 84 16.23 6.63 -7.74
N LEU A 85 15.13 7.33 -8.08
CA LEU A 85 14.93 7.84 -9.43
C LEU A 85 15.98 8.89 -9.80
N ARG A 86 16.24 9.83 -8.89
CA ARG A 86 17.20 10.94 -9.07
C ARG A 86 17.89 11.23 -7.72
N PRO A 87 18.97 10.51 -7.39
CA PRO A 87 19.76 10.78 -6.19
C PRO A 87 20.22 12.23 -6.11
N LYS A 88 20.33 12.78 -4.89
CA LYS A 88 20.70 14.20 -4.69
C LYS A 88 22.13 14.50 -5.15
N ASP A 89 23.03 13.54 -4.99
CA ASP A 89 24.44 13.63 -5.35
C ASP A 89 24.67 13.46 -6.86
N HIS A 90 23.72 12.83 -7.58
CA HIS A 90 23.80 12.62 -9.02
C HIS A 90 22.39 12.69 -9.65
N PRO A 91 21.88 13.91 -9.96
CA PRO A 91 20.51 14.10 -10.43
C PRO A 91 20.27 13.71 -11.90
N TRP A 92 21.34 13.37 -12.63
CA TRP A 92 21.30 13.10 -14.08
C TRP A 92 20.97 11.64 -14.46
N HIS A 93 20.59 10.80 -13.49
CA HIS A 93 20.02 9.48 -13.72
C HIS A 93 18.57 9.58 -14.22
#